data_AF-A0A928MAN0-F1
#
_entry.id   AF-A0A928MAN0-F1
#
_cell.length_a   1.000
_cell.length_b   1.000
_cell.length_c   1.000
_cell.angle_alpha   90.00
_cell.angle_beta   90.00
_cell.angle_gamma   90.00
#
_symmetry.space_group_name_H-M   'P 1'
#
loop_
_entity.id
_entity.type
_entity.pdbx_description
1 polymer ?
#
loop_
_entity_poly.entity_id
_entity_poly.type
_entity_poly.pdbx_seq_one_letter_code
_entity_poly.pdbx_strand_id
1 'polypeptide(L)'
;MPKCEKCCGNCGLCGELVLSEGEITLLQKLGQIPFLPVARRTDNPDPVYMEDSEYSDAEYTNILLCLEKRGLISIDFDQPLKGAYGKAYDPYPIRGSFALTAKGQAVLDILEIQGTED
;
A
#
# COMPACT_ATOMS: atom_id res chain seq x y z
N MET A 1 -37.01 -10.91 19.17
CA MET A 1 -35.59 -10.89 19.62
C MET A 1 -34.80 -11.87 18.77
N PRO A 2 -34.04 -11.43 17.76
CA PRO A 2 -33.08 -12.32 17.12
C PRO A 2 -31.76 -12.26 17.89
N LYS A 3 -31.33 -13.41 18.39
CA LYS A 3 -29.98 -13.66 18.89
C LYS A 3 -29.07 -13.94 17.71
N CYS A 4 -28.03 -13.13 17.55
CA CYS A 4 -26.87 -13.49 16.74
C CYS A 4 -25.79 -13.94 17.72
N GLU A 5 -25.67 -15.26 17.91
CA GLU A 5 -24.74 -15.89 18.84
C GLU A 5 -23.65 -16.58 18.00
N LYS A 6 -22.40 -16.13 18.19
CA LYS A 6 -21.13 -16.75 17.73
C LYS A 6 -20.89 -16.83 16.21
N CYS A 7 -20.24 -15.80 15.69
CA CYS A 7 -19.17 -15.99 14.69
C CYS A 7 -17.83 -15.56 15.30
N CYS A 8 -16.87 -16.47 15.23
CA CYS A 8 -15.57 -16.44 15.90
C CYS A 8 -14.62 -15.37 15.35
N GLY A 9 -13.83 -14.79 16.26
CA GLY A 9 -12.42 -14.42 16.09
C GLY A 9 -12.01 -13.62 14.85
N ASN A 10 -11.70 -12.34 15.06
CA ASN A 10 -11.05 -11.42 14.13
C ASN A 10 -11.94 -10.64 13.14
N CYS A 11 -13.17 -10.28 13.55
CA CYS A 11 -13.90 -9.16 12.94
C CYS A 11 -13.34 -7.83 13.48
N GLY A 12 -12.21 -7.37 12.92
CA GLY A 12 -11.75 -5.98 13.03
C GLY A 12 -12.58 -5.04 12.14
N LEU A 13 -13.91 -5.17 12.17
CA LEU A 13 -14.86 -4.45 11.30
C LEU A 13 -15.76 -3.49 12.12
N CYS A 14 -15.17 -2.89 13.17
CA CYS A 14 -15.73 -1.76 13.92
C CYS A 14 -14.58 -0.83 14.37
N GLY A 15 -13.64 -0.55 13.46
CA GLY A 15 -12.67 0.51 13.62
C GLY A 15 -12.76 1.39 12.38
N GLU A 16 -13.04 2.68 12.57
CA GLU A 16 -12.92 3.66 11.49
C GLU A 16 -11.49 3.56 10.94
N LEU A 17 -11.36 3.15 9.67
CA LEU A 17 -10.05 3.02 9.04
C LEU A 17 -9.57 4.43 8.68
N VAL A 18 -8.93 5.09 9.64
CA VAL A 18 -8.30 6.39 9.40
C VAL A 18 -7.02 6.17 8.60
N LEU A 19 -7.00 6.73 7.39
CA LEU A 19 -5.86 6.79 6.48
C LEU A 19 -5.37 8.23 6.41
N SER A 20 -4.05 8.41 6.39
CA SER A 20 -3.42 9.69 6.09
C SER A 20 -3.57 10.04 4.61
N GLU A 21 -3.42 11.32 4.26
CA GLU A 21 -3.48 11.77 2.87
C GLU A 21 -2.47 11.03 1.99
N GLY A 22 -1.25 10.79 2.47
CA GLY A 22 -0.23 10.03 1.72
C GLY A 22 -0.59 8.56 1.50
N GLU A 23 -1.26 7.91 2.45
CA GLU A 23 -1.81 6.56 2.28
C GLU A 23 -2.90 6.54 1.20
N ILE A 24 -3.80 7.52 1.21
CA ILE A 24 -4.89 7.64 0.22
C ILE A 24 -4.32 7.88 -1.18
N THR A 25 -3.40 8.84 -1.32
CA THR A 25 -2.75 9.16 -2.60
C THR A 25 -2.07 7.93 -3.21
N LEU A 26 -1.36 7.15 -2.39
CA LEU A 26 -0.70 5.93 -2.87
C LEU A 26 -1.69 4.84 -3.27
N LEU A 27 -2.78 4.65 -2.52
CA LEU A 27 -3.84 3.71 -2.87
C LEU A 27 -4.53 4.10 -4.19
N GLN A 28 -4.83 5.39 -4.39
CA GLN A 28 -5.39 5.91 -5.65
C GLN A 28 -4.44 5.68 -6.82
N LYS A 29 -3.14 5.90 -6.64
CA LYS A 29 -2.14 5.61 -7.67
C LYS A 29 -2.12 4.12 -8.02
N LEU A 30 -2.21 3.24 -7.03
CA LEU A 30 -2.29 1.80 -7.29
C LEU A 30 -3.59 1.38 -7.98
N GLY A 31 -4.68 2.13 -7.81
CA GLY A 31 -5.91 1.95 -8.57
C GLY A 31 -5.74 2.23 -10.07
N GLN A 32 -4.86 3.18 -10.41
CA GLN A 32 -4.53 3.52 -11.80
C GLN A 32 -3.43 2.62 -12.37
N ILE A 33 -2.45 2.25 -11.54
CA ILE A 33 -1.27 1.47 -11.91
C ILE A 33 -1.22 0.22 -11.01
N PRO A 34 -1.57 -0.97 -11.53
CA PRO A 34 -1.80 -2.15 -10.69
C PRO A 34 -0.55 -2.64 -9.93
N PHE A 35 0.65 -2.30 -10.41
CA PHE A 35 1.91 -2.64 -9.76
C PHE A 35 2.86 -1.45 -9.79
N LEU A 36 3.41 -1.11 -8.64
CA LEU A 36 4.43 -0.07 -8.49
C LEU A 36 5.78 -0.67 -8.08
N PRO A 37 6.90 -0.07 -8.51
CA PRO A 37 8.24 -0.55 -8.16
C PRO A 37 8.56 -0.24 -6.70
N VAL A 38 9.19 -1.16 -6.01
CA VAL A 38 9.77 -0.95 -4.68
C VAL A 38 11.15 -1.57 -4.63
N ALA A 39 12.02 -1.02 -3.81
CA ALA A 39 13.32 -1.59 -3.59
C ALA A 39 13.65 -1.60 -2.11
N ARG A 40 14.72 -2.31 -1.74
CA ARG A 40 15.26 -2.26 -0.38
C ARG A 40 16.75 -2.50 -0.41
N ARG A 41 17.39 -2.19 0.71
CA ARG A 41 18.82 -2.46 0.89
C ARG A 41 19.04 -3.88 1.41
N THR A 42 20.26 -4.38 1.26
CA THR A 42 20.63 -5.67 1.85
C THR A 42 20.79 -5.55 3.37
N ASP A 43 21.28 -4.40 3.84
CA ASP A 43 21.49 -4.11 5.25
C ASP A 43 20.24 -3.59 5.98
N ASN A 44 19.28 -3.04 5.25
CA ASN A 44 18.02 -2.56 5.80
C ASN A 44 16.82 -3.13 5.01
N PRO A 45 15.93 -3.92 5.66
CA PRO A 45 14.76 -4.50 5.00
C PRO A 45 13.67 -3.49 4.65
N ASP A 46 13.78 -2.23 5.09
CA ASP A 46 12.78 -1.20 4.84
C ASP A 46 12.51 -0.98 3.34
N PRO A 47 11.23 -0.96 2.91
CA PRO A 47 10.85 -0.75 1.53
C PRO A 47 11.01 0.73 1.14
N VAL A 48 11.55 0.97 -0.04
CA VAL A 48 11.84 2.28 -0.59
C VAL A 48 11.15 2.45 -1.93
N TYR A 49 10.42 3.55 -2.08
CA TYR A 49 9.68 3.95 -3.26
C TYR A 49 10.17 5.33 -3.69
N MET A 50 10.55 5.47 -4.97
CA MET A 50 11.24 6.65 -5.50
C MET A 50 10.63 7.17 -6.81
N GLU A 51 9.39 6.78 -7.13
CA GLU A 51 8.73 7.29 -8.34
C GLU A 51 8.19 8.71 -8.16
N ASP A 52 7.98 9.14 -6.92
CA ASP A 52 7.41 10.44 -6.58
C ASP A 52 8.32 11.19 -5.60
N SER A 53 8.26 12.52 -5.66
CA SER A 53 8.98 13.43 -4.78
C SER A 53 8.06 14.21 -3.85
N GLU A 54 6.80 13.77 -3.69
CA GLU A 54 5.80 14.47 -2.88
C GLU A 54 6.06 14.32 -1.38
N TYR A 55 6.54 13.15 -0.97
CA TYR A 55 6.97 12.86 0.40
C TYR A 55 8.46 12.48 0.45
N SER A 56 9.04 12.57 1.64
CA SER A 56 10.41 12.11 1.88
C SER A 56 10.51 10.58 1.78
N ASP A 57 11.69 10.02 1.48
CA ASP A 57 11.90 8.56 1.39
C ASP A 57 11.44 7.83 2.66
N ALA A 58 11.72 8.42 3.83
CA ALA A 58 11.33 7.88 5.13
C ALA A 58 9.80 7.89 5.35
N GLU A 59 9.10 8.89 4.80
CA GLU A 59 7.65 8.98 4.87
C GLU A 59 7.00 7.94 3.97
N TYR A 60 7.46 7.81 2.72
CA TYR A 60 7.02 6.73 1.83
C TYR A 60 7.26 5.35 2.43
N THR A 61 8.43 5.15 3.04
CA THR A 61 8.74 3.91 3.77
C THR A 61 7.70 3.65 4.87
N ASN A 62 7.36 4.66 5.66
CA ASN A 62 6.36 4.53 6.72
C ASN A 62 4.97 4.24 6.16
N ILE A 63 4.55 4.92 5.10
CA ILE A 63 3.28 4.71 4.41
C ILE A 63 3.18 3.27 3.90
N LEU A 64 4.19 2.78 3.19
CA LEU A 64 4.25 1.41 2.68
C LEU A 64 4.12 0.39 3.81
N LEU A 65 4.91 0.55 4.88
CA LEU A 65 4.85 -0.33 6.04
C LEU A 65 3.49 -0.29 6.76
N CYS A 66 2.86 0.89 6.86
CA CYS A 66 1.53 1.04 7.44
C CYS A 66 0.45 0.34 6.61
N LEU A 67 0.45 0.56 5.29
CA LEU A 67 -0.49 -0.07 4.36
C LEU A 67 -0.32 -1.59 4.31
N GLU A 68 0.93 -2.08 4.29
CA GLU A 68 1.24 -3.51 4.31
C GLU A 68 0.77 -4.15 5.62
N LYS A 69 1.08 -3.56 6.78
CA LYS A 69 0.62 -4.05 8.09
C LYS A 69 -0.91 -4.09 8.20
N ARG A 70 -1.60 -3.14 7.56
CA ARG A 70 -3.07 -3.11 7.48
C ARG A 70 -3.63 -4.11 6.46
N GLY A 71 -2.76 -4.74 5.66
CA GLY A 71 -3.10 -5.68 4.61
C GLY A 71 -3.79 -5.03 3.41
N LEU A 72 -3.56 -3.73 3.18
CA LEU A 72 -4.13 -2.99 2.04
C LEU A 72 -3.27 -3.15 0.79
N ILE A 73 -1.96 -3.27 0.97
CA ILE A 73 -1.02 -3.60 -0.11
C ILE A 73 -0.27 -4.89 0.21
N SER A 74 0.27 -5.51 -0.82
CA SER A 74 1.23 -6.62 -0.71
C SER A 74 2.53 -6.21 -1.38
N ILE A 75 3.64 -6.34 -0.65
CA ILE A 75 4.99 -6.09 -1.17
C ILE A 75 5.65 -7.44 -1.48
N ASP A 76 6.18 -7.58 -2.67
CA ASP A 76 6.85 -8.80 -3.15
C ASP A 76 8.21 -8.47 -3.78
N PHE A 77 9.29 -8.96 -3.16
CA PHE A 77 10.67 -8.74 -3.63
C PHE A 77 11.20 -9.86 -4.54
N ASP A 78 10.39 -10.87 -4.83
CA ASP A 78 10.71 -11.94 -5.78
C ASP A 78 10.22 -11.59 -7.20
N GLN A 79 9.29 -10.63 -7.31
CA GLN A 79 8.71 -10.17 -8.57
C GLN A 79 9.06 -8.71 -8.88
N PRO A 80 10.29 -8.42 -9.37
CA PRO A 80 10.66 -7.08 -9.81
C PRO A 80 9.97 -6.69 -11.13
N LEU A 81 9.57 -5.42 -11.22
CA LEU A 81 8.97 -4.85 -12.44
C LEU A 81 10.03 -4.53 -13.49
N LYS A 82 10.02 -5.26 -14.59
CA LYS A 82 10.97 -5.04 -15.70
C LYS A 82 10.80 -3.64 -16.29
N GLY A 83 11.89 -2.87 -16.32
CA GLY A 83 11.91 -1.54 -16.91
C GLY A 83 11.29 -0.42 -16.06
N ALA A 84 10.82 -0.71 -14.85
CA ALA A 84 10.24 0.30 -13.96
C ALA A 84 11.27 1.01 -13.07
N TYR A 85 12.47 0.44 -12.90
CA TYR A 85 13.50 1.00 -12.01
C TYR A 85 14.39 2.00 -12.75
N GLY A 86 14.16 3.29 -12.52
CA GLY A 86 15.07 4.36 -12.97
C GLY A 86 16.40 4.38 -12.21
N LYS A 87 17.26 5.35 -12.54
CA LYS A 87 18.60 5.54 -11.92
C LYS A 87 18.55 5.76 -10.41
N ALA A 88 17.43 6.26 -9.88
CA ALA A 88 17.22 6.43 -8.44
C ALA A 88 17.34 5.11 -7.67
N TYR A 89 17.03 3.97 -8.32
CA TYR A 89 17.12 2.63 -7.71
C TYR A 89 18.48 1.94 -7.90
N ASP A 90 19.48 2.58 -8.50
CA ASP A 90 20.83 2.02 -8.65
C ASP A 90 21.49 1.62 -7.31
N PRO A 91 21.35 2.36 -6.19
CA PRO A 91 21.93 1.96 -4.91
C PRO A 91 21.16 0.83 -4.21
N TYR A 92 20.03 0.36 -4.75
CA TYR A 92 19.19 -0.66 -4.15
C TYR A 92 19.27 -1.98 -4.92
N PRO A 93 20.06 -2.96 -4.43
CA PRO A 93 20.29 -4.21 -5.16
C PRO A 93 19.08 -5.16 -5.13
N ILE A 94 18.19 -5.02 -4.14
CA ILE A 94 16.99 -5.85 -4.02
C ILE A 94 15.80 -5.04 -4.54
N ARG A 95 15.13 -5.59 -5.54
CA ARG A 95 14.04 -4.94 -6.28
C ARG A 95 12.80 -5.83 -6.24
N GLY A 96 11.66 -5.20 -6.08
CA GLY A 96 10.37 -5.84 -5.94
C GLY A 96 9.26 -4.98 -6.50
N SER A 97 8.05 -5.48 -6.37
CA SER A 97 6.83 -4.77 -6.72
C SER A 97 5.88 -4.76 -5.55
N PHE A 98 4.91 -3.85 -5.58
CA PHE A 98 3.79 -3.91 -4.67
C PHE A 98 2.49 -3.57 -5.40
N ALA A 99 1.41 -4.13 -4.89
CA ALA A 99 0.08 -4.04 -5.47
C ALA A 99 -0.99 -3.96 -4.39
N LEU A 100 -2.19 -3.53 -4.76
CA LEU A 100 -3.36 -3.61 -3.89
C LEU A 100 -3.72 -5.07 -3.60
N THR A 101 -4.09 -5.34 -2.35
CA THR A 101 -4.78 -6.57 -2.01
C THR A 101 -6.27 -6.42 -2.33
N ALA A 102 -7.03 -7.53 -2.24
CA ALA A 102 -8.49 -7.47 -2.32
C ALA A 102 -9.10 -6.52 -1.27
N LYS A 103 -8.49 -6.41 -0.09
CA LYS A 103 -8.90 -5.48 0.97
C LYS A 103 -8.56 -4.04 0.60
N GLY A 104 -7.35 -3.80 0.06
CA GLY A 104 -6.95 -2.48 -0.43
C GLY A 104 -7.87 -1.96 -1.53
N GLN A 105 -8.22 -2.82 -2.49
CA GLN A 105 -9.16 -2.48 -3.56
C GLN A 105 -10.53 -2.10 -3.00
N ALA A 106 -11.09 -2.88 -2.07
CA ALA A 106 -12.37 -2.56 -1.45
C ALA A 106 -12.36 -1.22 -0.68
N VAL A 107 -11.22 -0.87 -0.05
CA VAL A 107 -11.05 0.43 0.61
C VAL A 107 -10.96 1.56 -0.41
N LEU A 108 -10.23 1.36 -1.50
CA LEU A 108 -10.13 2.34 -2.58
C LEU A 108 -11.50 2.65 -3.20
N ASP A 109 -12.28 1.61 -3.51
CA ASP A 109 -13.65 1.76 -4.02
C ASP A 109 -14.52 2.64 -3.08
N ILE A 110 -14.40 2.47 -1.76
CA ILE A 110 -15.13 3.30 -0.78
C ILE A 110 -14.67 4.76 -0.83
N LEU A 111 -13.36 5.01 -0.95
CA LEU A 111 -12.79 6.36 -1.05
C LEU A 111 -13.26 7.07 -2.33
N GLU A 112 -13.34 6.36 -3.45
CA GLU A 112 -13.83 6.91 -4.73
C GLU A 112 -15.33 7.25 -4.68
N ILE A 113 -16.13 6.45 -3.96
CA ILE A 113 -17.55 6.74 -3.72
C ILE A 113 -17.73 8.00 -2.85
N GLN A 114 -16.92 8.17 -1.81
CA GLN A 114 -16.98 9.34 -0.91
C GLN A 114 -16.40 10.61 -1.55
N GLY A 115 -15.54 10.49 -2.56
CA GLY A 115 -15.09 11.64 -3.37
C GLY A 115 -16.15 12.16 -4.36
N THR A 116 -17.30 11.47 -4.49
CA THR A 116 -18.46 11.88 -5.29
C THR A 116 -19.52 12.50 -4.37
N GLU A 117 -19.14 13.55 -3.66
CA GLU A 117 -20.09 14.46 -3.01
C GLU A 117 -19.91 15.83 -3.69
N ASP A 118 -20.96 16.22 -4.43
CA ASP A 118 -21.15 17.39 -5.31
C ASP A 118 -20.61 18.74 -4.77
#